data_AF-A0A426QDQ7-F1
#
_entry.id   AF-A0A426QDQ7-F1
#
_cell.length_a   1.000
_cell.length_b   1.000
_cell.length_c   1.000
_cell.angle_alpha   90.00
_cell.angle_beta   90.00
_cell.angle_gamma   90.00
#
_symmetry.space_group_name_H-M   'P 1'
#
loop_
_entity.id
_entity.type
_entity.pdbx_description
1 polymer ?
#
loop_
_entity_poly.entity_id
_entity_poly.type
_entity_poly.pdbx_seq_one_letter_code
_entity_poly.pdbx_strand_id
1 'polypeptide(L)'
;VLREFNPDMRLIGVDTIGSTIFGQPASNRLMRGLGSSIYPRNVDYRAFDEVHWVAPPEAVWACRSLAATHYASGGWSVGAVALVAGWAARNLPADTTIAAVFPDGPQRYFDTIYNDAYCNEHELLGGQPPTEPTRHL
;
A
#
# COMPACT_ATOMS: atom_id res chain seq x y z
N VAL A 1 -17.50 9.49 -11.38
CA VAL A 1 -18.25 8.23 -11.58
C VAL A 1 -18.56 7.49 -10.28
N LEU A 2 -17.63 6.83 -9.57
CA LEU A 2 -18.02 6.08 -8.34
C LEU A 2 -18.74 6.94 -7.30
N ARG A 3 -18.24 8.15 -7.03
CA ARG A 3 -18.90 9.11 -6.12
C ARG A 3 -20.26 9.64 -6.61
N GLU A 4 -20.59 9.52 -7.90
CA GLU A 4 -21.92 9.89 -8.39
C GLU A 4 -22.97 8.88 -7.94
N PHE A 5 -22.59 7.60 -7.78
CA PHE A 5 -23.46 6.53 -7.29
C PHE A 5 -23.35 6.29 -5.79
N ASN A 6 -22.25 6.72 -5.17
CA ASN A 6 -22.02 6.62 -3.73
C ASN A 6 -21.35 7.90 -3.21
N PRO A 7 -22.13 8.99 -2.95
CA PRO A 7 -21.58 10.30 -2.60
C PRO A 7 -20.80 10.29 -1.28
N ASP A 8 -21.20 9.45 -0.33
CA ASP A 8 -20.59 9.32 0.99
C ASP A 8 -19.39 8.35 1.01
N MET A 9 -19.02 7.78 -0.15
CA MET A 9 -17.86 6.91 -0.27
C MET A 9 -16.59 7.63 0.20
N ARG A 10 -15.74 6.94 0.96
CA ARG A 10 -14.41 7.44 1.32
C ARG A 10 -13.35 6.85 0.40
N LEU A 11 -12.45 7.69 -0.10
CA LEU A 11 -11.31 7.30 -0.92
C LEU A 11 -10.02 7.44 -0.11
N ILE A 12 -9.37 6.30 0.13
CA ILE A 12 -8.08 6.24 0.83
C ILE A 12 -6.98 6.05 -0.22
N GLY A 13 -6.01 6.97 -0.23
CA GLY A 13 -4.81 6.89 -1.02
C GLY A 13 -3.76 6.05 -0.32
N VAL A 14 -3.04 5.23 -1.09
CA VAL A 14 -1.91 4.46 -0.60
C VAL A 14 -0.70 4.80 -1.46
N ASP A 15 0.35 5.26 -0.81
CA ASP A 15 1.62 5.61 -1.43
C ASP A 15 2.77 4.96 -0.66
N THR A 16 3.99 5.15 -1.12
CA THR A 16 5.20 4.68 -0.44
C THR A 16 6.03 5.84 0.07
N ILE A 17 6.75 5.63 1.18
CA ILE A 17 7.68 6.63 1.71
C ILE A 17 8.67 7.11 0.64
N GLY A 18 8.99 8.41 0.65
CA GLY A 18 9.87 9.02 -0.34
C GLY A 18 9.24 9.25 -1.71
N SER A 19 7.92 9.09 -1.83
CA SER A 19 7.15 9.40 -3.03
C SER A 19 6.60 10.81 -3.00
N THR A 20 6.74 11.53 -4.12
CA THR A 20 6.25 12.90 -4.26
C THR A 20 4.77 12.98 -4.62
N ILE A 21 4.06 11.86 -4.87
CA ILE A 21 2.68 11.90 -5.38
C ILE A 21 1.83 12.78 -4.47
N PHE A 22 1.88 12.54 -3.16
CA PHE A 22 1.13 13.28 -2.15
C PHE A 22 2.00 14.24 -1.31
N GLY A 23 3.13 14.71 -1.86
CA GLY A 23 3.87 15.84 -1.29
C GLY A 23 5.06 15.53 -0.38
N GLN A 24 5.45 14.26 -0.19
CA GLN A 24 6.73 13.99 0.48
C GLN A 24 7.91 14.39 -0.43
N PRO A 25 9.08 14.74 0.14
CA PRO A 25 10.30 14.92 -0.63
C PRO A 25 10.67 13.64 -1.40
N ALA A 26 11.14 13.78 -2.64
CA ALA A 26 11.65 12.64 -3.39
C ALA A 26 12.87 12.04 -2.68
N SER A 27 12.86 10.73 -2.49
CA SER A 27 14.02 9.99 -2.02
C SER A 27 14.21 8.69 -2.81
N ASN A 28 15.32 8.00 -2.58
CA ASN A 28 15.54 6.69 -3.16
C ASN A 28 14.51 5.70 -2.62
N ARG A 29 13.84 4.98 -3.52
CA ARG A 29 12.81 3.99 -3.17
C ARG A 29 13.23 2.59 -3.62
N LEU A 30 13.13 1.65 -2.69
CA LEU A 30 13.31 0.22 -2.97
C LEU A 30 12.09 -0.36 -3.69
N MET A 31 10.88 0.02 -3.23
CA MET A 31 9.61 -0.43 -3.81
C MET A 31 9.48 -0.01 -5.28
N ARG A 32 9.01 -0.93 -6.12
CA ARG A 32 8.74 -0.70 -7.55
C ARG A 32 7.25 -0.84 -7.84
N GLY A 33 6.76 -0.03 -8.79
CA GLY A 33 5.34 -0.03 -9.19
C GLY A 33 4.41 0.79 -8.29
N LEU A 34 4.90 1.32 -7.17
CA LEU A 34 4.19 2.26 -6.30
C LEU A 34 5.08 3.49 -6.02
N GLY A 35 4.47 4.68 -6.03
CA GLY A 35 5.15 5.95 -5.81
C GLY A 35 5.79 6.59 -7.04
N SER A 36 6.10 7.87 -6.94
CA SER A 36 6.65 8.70 -8.02
C SER A 36 7.70 9.68 -7.50
N SER A 37 8.59 10.14 -8.38
CA SER A 37 9.51 11.27 -8.10
C SER A 37 9.04 12.59 -8.74
N ILE A 38 7.85 12.58 -9.35
CA ILE A 38 7.16 13.76 -9.83
C ILE A 38 5.80 13.87 -9.15
N TYR A 39 5.28 15.10 -9.03
CA TYR A 39 3.91 15.37 -8.60
C TYR A 39 2.97 15.25 -9.83
N PRO A 40 2.20 14.16 -10.00
CA PRO A 40 1.50 13.91 -11.26
C PRO A 40 0.27 14.80 -11.43
N ARG A 41 0.16 15.46 -12.60
CA ARG A 41 -0.99 16.36 -12.91
C ARG A 41 -2.30 15.63 -13.20
N ASN A 42 -2.25 14.31 -13.39
CA ASN A 42 -3.41 13.47 -13.70
C ASN A 42 -4.05 12.85 -12.45
N VAL A 43 -3.68 13.29 -11.25
CA VAL A 43 -4.28 12.89 -9.98
C VAL A 43 -5.20 14.00 -9.50
N ASP A 44 -6.47 13.67 -9.24
CA ASP A 44 -7.39 14.60 -8.57
C ASP A 44 -7.20 14.50 -7.05
N TYR A 45 -6.23 15.25 -6.54
CA TYR A 45 -5.82 15.22 -5.14
C TYR A 45 -6.95 15.48 -4.15
N ARG A 46 -7.93 16.31 -4.54
CA ARG A 46 -9.07 16.68 -3.69
C ARG A 46 -10.08 15.55 -3.53
N ALA A 47 -9.99 14.50 -4.36
CA ALA A 47 -10.88 13.36 -4.27
C ALA A 47 -10.51 12.40 -3.13
N PHE A 48 -9.30 12.47 -2.59
CA PHE A 48 -8.81 11.63 -1.50
C PHE A 48 -9.21 12.24 -0.15
N ASP A 49 -9.83 11.43 0.70
CA ASP A 49 -10.18 11.82 2.07
C ASP A 49 -9.01 11.62 3.03
N GLU A 50 -8.11 10.71 2.69
CA GLU A 50 -6.94 10.35 3.48
C GLU A 50 -5.87 9.69 2.61
N VAL A 51 -4.59 9.82 3.00
CA VAL A 51 -3.46 9.15 2.36
C VAL A 51 -2.58 8.48 3.41
N HIS A 52 -2.13 7.27 3.12
CA HIS A 52 -1.14 6.54 3.91
C HIS A 52 0.12 6.24 3.11
N TRP A 53 1.27 6.32 3.77
CA TRP A 53 2.55 5.95 3.20
C TRP A 53 3.05 4.66 3.84
N VAL A 54 3.40 3.70 3.00
CA VAL A 54 3.85 2.37 3.43
C VAL A 54 5.34 2.19 3.13
N ALA A 55 6.07 1.70 4.13
CA ALA A 55 7.48 1.38 4.04
C ALA A 55 7.70 -0.01 3.41
N PRO A 56 8.89 -0.27 2.82
CA PRO A 56 9.17 -1.57 2.19
C PRO A 56 8.97 -2.79 3.10
N PRO A 57 9.44 -2.83 4.37
CA PRO A 57 9.24 -3.99 5.25
C PRO A 57 7.75 -4.27 5.52
N GLU A 58 6.97 -3.21 5.69
CA GLU A 58 5.52 -3.29 5.95
C GLU A 58 4.77 -3.88 4.74
N ALA A 59 5.14 -3.44 3.53
CA ALA A 59 4.58 -3.98 2.29
C ALA A 59 4.95 -5.46 2.09
N VAL A 60 6.20 -5.85 2.37
CA VAL A 60 6.62 -7.27 2.29
C VAL A 60 5.85 -8.12 3.27
N TRP A 61 5.77 -7.70 4.53
CA TRP A 61 5.02 -8.39 5.57
C TRP A 61 3.57 -8.61 5.14
N ALA A 62 2.86 -7.53 4.79
CA ALA A 62 1.44 -7.61 4.44
C ALA A 62 1.20 -8.44 3.17
N CYS A 63 2.04 -8.31 2.15
CA CYS A 63 1.91 -9.07 0.89
C CYS A 63 2.09 -10.58 1.12
N ARG A 64 3.10 -10.95 1.91
CA ARG A 64 3.36 -12.35 2.26
C ARG A 64 2.27 -12.92 3.17
N SER A 65 1.81 -12.16 4.15
CA SER A 65 0.70 -12.57 5.03
C SER A 65 -0.58 -12.80 4.24
N LEU A 66 -0.93 -11.90 3.31
CA LEU A 66 -2.10 -12.06 2.44
C LEU A 66 -2.00 -13.33 1.60
N ALA A 67 -0.83 -13.60 1.01
CA ALA A 67 -0.59 -14.81 0.23
C ALA A 67 -0.73 -16.09 1.06
N ALA A 68 -0.16 -16.10 2.26
CA ALA A 68 -0.18 -17.26 3.15
C ALA A 68 -1.57 -17.57 3.75
N THR A 69 -2.40 -16.55 3.95
CA THR A 69 -3.67 -16.69 4.68
C THR A 69 -4.91 -16.69 3.79
N HIS A 70 -4.86 -16.01 2.64
CA HIS A 70 -6.01 -15.80 1.75
C HIS A 70 -5.75 -16.23 0.30
N TYR A 71 -4.56 -16.77 -0.02
CA TYR A 71 -4.14 -17.14 -1.37
C TYR A 71 -4.20 -16.01 -2.42
N ALA A 72 -4.34 -14.76 -1.95
CA ALA A 72 -4.26 -13.55 -2.76
C ALA A 72 -2.84 -12.99 -2.67
N SER A 73 -2.25 -12.62 -3.79
CA SER A 73 -0.83 -12.24 -3.88
C SER A 73 -0.60 -11.19 -4.96
N GLY A 74 0.60 -10.60 -4.99
CA GLY A 74 0.97 -9.57 -5.95
C GLY A 74 2.32 -8.94 -5.65
N GLY A 75 2.49 -7.70 -6.07
CA GLY A 75 3.70 -6.93 -5.83
C GLY A 75 3.68 -6.02 -4.59
N TRP A 76 4.61 -5.07 -4.58
CA TRP A 76 4.80 -4.09 -3.50
C TRP A 76 3.52 -3.31 -3.20
N SER A 77 2.79 -2.91 -4.24
CA SER A 77 1.52 -2.20 -4.14
C SER A 77 0.42 -3.06 -3.52
N VAL A 78 0.40 -4.37 -3.77
CA VAL A 78 -0.59 -5.28 -3.18
C VAL A 78 -0.38 -5.37 -1.67
N GLY A 79 0.87 -5.52 -1.22
CA GLY A 79 1.20 -5.45 0.20
C GLY A 79 0.79 -4.13 0.86
N ALA A 80 1.14 -3.01 0.23
CA ALA A 80 0.80 -1.69 0.76
C ALA A 80 -0.72 -1.47 0.89
N VAL A 81 -1.49 -1.82 -0.16
CA VAL A 81 -2.96 -1.71 -0.13
C VAL A 81 -3.55 -2.69 0.88
N ALA A 82 -3.05 -3.93 0.96
CA ALA A 82 -3.53 -4.92 1.92
C ALA A 82 -3.33 -4.47 3.37
N LEU A 83 -2.20 -3.83 3.67
CA LEU A 83 -1.94 -3.26 4.99
C LEU A 83 -2.97 -2.18 5.36
N VAL A 84 -3.15 -1.20 4.47
CA VAL A 84 -4.06 -0.08 4.71
C VAL A 84 -5.52 -0.55 4.76
N ALA A 85 -5.92 -1.45 3.86
CA ALA A 85 -7.26 -2.04 3.86
C ALA A 85 -7.52 -2.86 5.14
N GLY A 86 -6.53 -3.63 5.60
CA GLY A 86 -6.63 -4.40 6.84
C GLY A 86 -6.74 -3.50 8.07
N TRP A 87 -6.01 -2.37 8.10
CA TRP A 87 -6.18 -1.36 9.14
C TRP A 87 -7.55 -0.70 9.07
N ALA A 88 -8.02 -0.30 7.88
CA ALA A 88 -9.34 0.31 7.70
C ALA A 88 -10.46 -0.63 8.18
N ALA A 89 -10.37 -1.92 7.85
CA ALA A 89 -11.34 -2.92 8.29
C ALA A 89 -11.42 -3.08 9.81
N ARG A 90 -10.31 -2.83 10.54
CA ARG A 90 -10.28 -2.88 12.01
C ARG A 90 -10.76 -1.59 12.68
N ASN A 91 -10.69 -0.46 11.98
CA ASN A 91 -10.90 0.88 12.57
C ASN A 91 -12.17 1.58 12.08
N LEU A 92 -12.80 1.09 11.02
CA LEU A 92 -14.10 1.58 10.53
C LEU A 92 -15.25 0.76 11.12
N PRO A 93 -16.50 1.28 11.10
CA PRO A 93 -17.68 0.54 11.53
C PRO A 93 -17.77 -0.84 10.88
N ALA A 94 -18.21 -1.85 11.63
CA ALA A 94 -18.19 -3.25 11.20
C ALA A 94 -19.08 -3.55 9.97
N ASP A 95 -20.04 -2.69 9.66
CA ASP A 95 -20.91 -2.72 8.49
C ASP A 95 -20.31 -2.00 7.27
N THR A 96 -19.12 -1.41 7.40
CA THR A 96 -18.44 -0.74 6.29
C THR A 96 -17.96 -1.76 5.26
N THR A 97 -18.39 -1.60 4.01
CA THR A 97 -17.84 -2.37 2.89
C THR A 97 -16.57 -1.70 2.36
N ILE A 98 -15.47 -2.45 2.33
CA ILE A 98 -14.17 -1.98 1.84
C ILE A 98 -13.84 -2.68 0.52
N ALA A 99 -13.63 -1.90 -0.54
CA ALA A 99 -13.09 -2.38 -1.79
C ALA A 99 -11.60 -2.00 -1.90
N ALA A 100 -10.74 -3.00 -2.00
CA ALA A 100 -9.30 -2.84 -2.20
C ALA A 100 -8.89 -3.21 -3.63
N VAL A 101 -7.96 -2.47 -4.22
CA VAL A 101 -7.48 -2.69 -5.59
C VAL A 101 -6.07 -3.29 -5.56
N PHE A 102 -5.91 -4.49 -6.11
CA PHE A 102 -4.63 -5.18 -6.25
C PHE A 102 -4.18 -5.15 -7.71
N PRO A 103 -3.20 -4.32 -8.09
CA PRO A 103 -2.93 -4.01 -9.50
C PRO A 103 -2.30 -5.16 -10.30
N ASP A 104 -1.65 -6.12 -9.64
CA ASP A 104 -0.89 -7.17 -10.31
C ASP A 104 -0.75 -8.47 -9.51
N GLY A 105 -0.26 -9.51 -10.21
CA GLY A 105 0.05 -10.82 -9.63
C GLY A 105 1.53 -10.99 -9.26
N PRO A 106 1.89 -12.10 -8.59
CA PRO A 106 3.19 -12.30 -7.93
C PRO A 106 4.36 -12.59 -8.89
N GLN A 107 4.07 -12.86 -10.17
CA GLN A 107 5.02 -13.43 -11.14
C GLN A 107 6.34 -12.65 -11.26
N ARG A 108 6.30 -11.32 -11.13
CA ARG A 108 7.49 -10.44 -11.24
C ARG A 108 8.25 -10.26 -9.92
N TYR A 109 7.73 -10.82 -8.82
CA TYR A 109 8.19 -10.54 -7.46
C TYR A 109 8.80 -11.76 -6.77
N PHE A 110 8.92 -12.87 -7.50
CA PHE A 110 9.53 -14.11 -7.00
C PHE A 110 10.94 -13.85 -6.43
N ASP A 111 11.80 -13.19 -7.20
CA ASP A 111 13.18 -12.87 -6.80
C ASP A 111 13.32 -11.63 -5.90
N THR A 112 12.20 -11.01 -5.48
CA THR A 112 12.21 -9.83 -4.61
C THR A 112 11.40 -10.08 -3.34
N ILE A 113 10.13 -9.66 -3.33
CA ILE A 113 9.25 -9.72 -2.16
C ILE A 113 9.15 -11.15 -1.62
N TYR A 114 9.19 -12.16 -2.47
CA TYR A 114 9.06 -13.56 -2.06
C TYR A 114 10.41 -14.29 -1.88
N ASN A 115 11.54 -13.59 -2.01
CA ASN A 115 12.87 -14.14 -1.82
C ASN A 115 13.45 -13.72 -0.47
N ASP A 116 13.69 -14.67 0.43
CA ASP A 116 14.23 -14.39 1.76
C ASP A 116 15.65 -13.81 1.74
N ALA A 117 16.49 -14.22 0.79
CA ALA A 117 17.83 -13.67 0.67
C ALA A 117 17.78 -12.18 0.30
N TYR A 118 16.98 -11.83 -0.72
CA TYR A 118 16.74 -10.43 -1.10
C TYR A 118 16.15 -9.63 0.06
N CYS A 119 15.15 -10.19 0.75
CA CYS A 119 14.52 -9.51 1.87
C CYS A 119 15.48 -9.33 3.06
N ASN A 120 16.38 -10.26 3.34
CA ASN A 120 17.40 -10.10 4.38
C ASN A 120 18.47 -9.08 3.99
N GLU A 121 18.94 -9.09 2.73
CA GLU A 121 19.90 -8.12 2.19
C GLU A 121 19.38 -6.67 2.33
N HIS A 122 18.07 -6.49 2.20
CA HIS A 122 17.40 -5.20 2.32
C HIS A 122 16.69 -4.96 3.66
N GLU A 123 16.96 -5.79 4.68
CA GLU A 123 16.43 -5.65 6.05
C GLU A 123 14.88 -5.61 6.14
N LEU A 124 14.20 -6.40 5.31
CA LEU A 124 12.73 -6.38 5.15
C LEU A 124 11.97 -7.33 6.09
N LEU A 125 12.64 -8.27 6.76
CA LEU A 125 11.98 -9.34 7.55
C LEU A 125 12.01 -9.15 9.07
N GLY A 126 12.72 -8.14 9.58
CA GLY A 126 12.99 -7.98 11.02
C GLY A 126 12.03 -7.07 11.80
N GLY A 127 11.06 -6.45 11.12
CA GLY A 127 10.14 -5.50 11.74
C GLY A 127 9.03 -6.18 12.54
N GLN A 128 8.61 -5.56 13.66
CA GLN A 128 7.30 -5.87 14.24
C GLN A 128 6.20 -5.57 13.20
N PRO A 129 5.16 -6.40 13.10
CA PRO A 129 4.03 -6.12 12.21
C PRO A 129 3.48 -4.71 12.46
N PRO A 130 3.33 -3.87 11.42
CA PRO A 130 2.71 -2.56 11.58
C PRO A 130 1.29 -2.73 12.12
N THR A 131 1.00 -2.12 13.27
CA THR A 131 -0.35 -2.12 13.87
C THR A 131 -1.29 -1.18 13.14
N GLU A 132 -0.74 -0.09 12.60
CA GLU A 132 -1.40 0.92 11.80
C GLU A 132 -0.48 1.48 10.70
N PRO A 133 -1.02 1.92 9.55
CA PRO A 133 -0.28 2.62 8.53
C PRO A 133 0.03 4.05 8.96
N THR A 134 1.19 4.55 8.58
CA THR A 134 1.63 5.90 8.96
C THR A 134 0.74 6.96 8.29
N ARG A 135 0.17 7.87 9.08
CA ARG A 135 -0.49 9.09 8.62
C ARG A 135 0.51 10.24 8.65
N HIS A 136 0.62 10.99 7.56
CA HIS A 136 1.25 12.30 7.56
C HIS A 136 0.18 13.35 7.25
N LEU A 137 0.02 14.30 8.18
CA LEU A 137 -0.83 15.49 8.02
C LEU A 137 -0.16 16.51 7.11
#